data_AF-A0A015LER5-F1
#
_entry.id   AF-A0A015LER5-F1
#
_cell.length_a   1.000
_cell.length_b   1.000
_cell.length_c   1.000
_cell.angle_alpha   90.00
_cell.angle_beta   90.00
_cell.angle_gamma   90.00
#
_symmetry.space_group_name_H-M   'P 1'
#
loop_
_entity.id
_entity.type
_entity.pdbx_description
1 polymer ?
#
loop_
_entity_poly.entity_id
_entity_poly.type
_entity_poly.pdbx_seq_one_letter_code
_entity_poly.pdbx_strand_id
1 'polypeptide(L)'
;MLLHKPQVYRHLLFNRLEYRDHGIDPNVFKLGILLILFDVYIKWFRLEKYYTASNIPFIEQPVFLQYLYILFLCVIEFVVFQFGVRLAVSFYIGDKYAIIKYNYIAIALIISSFGKILLILMVIWDYNGLEYSWLINIVVLTSNVEALAEKIIVFLNVGYFKTLLILIFGLGLKVLAQIFFIQITNNPLLLTLLSI
;
A
#
# COMPACT_ATOMS: atom_id res chain seq x y z
N MET A 1 -3.10 17.72 7.20
CA MET A 1 -2.25 18.69 6.47
C MET A 1 -0.97 19.10 7.21
N LEU A 2 -0.53 18.36 8.25
CA LEU A 2 0.79 18.57 8.87
C LEU A 2 1.86 17.58 8.34
N LEU A 3 1.45 16.43 7.79
CA LEU A 3 2.34 15.40 7.23
C LEU A 3 2.81 15.63 5.79
N HIS A 4 2.16 16.52 5.02
CA HIS A 4 2.55 16.87 3.65
C HIS A 4 3.74 17.85 3.61
N LYS A 5 4.34 18.13 4.78
CA LYS A 5 5.53 18.96 4.89
C LYS A 5 6.73 18.03 4.80
N PRO A 6 7.60 18.16 3.78
CA PRO A 6 8.80 17.32 3.65
C PRO A 6 9.69 17.41 4.91
N GLN A 7 9.68 18.57 5.57
CA GLN A 7 10.39 18.79 6.84
C GLN A 7 10.02 17.78 7.95
N VAL A 8 8.77 17.28 7.96
CA VAL A 8 8.29 16.32 8.96
C VAL A 8 8.78 14.90 8.64
N TYR A 9 8.82 14.51 7.37
CA TYR A 9 9.41 13.23 6.95
C TYR A 9 10.90 13.19 7.27
N ARG A 10 11.64 14.27 7.00
CA ARG A 10 13.04 14.38 7.43
C ARG A 10 13.20 14.20 8.93
N HIS A 11 12.43 14.94 9.73
CA HIS A 11 12.56 14.87 11.18
C HIS A 11 12.13 13.50 11.74
N LEU A 12 11.11 12.86 11.19
CA LEU A 12 10.69 11.52 11.61
C LEU A 12 11.74 10.46 11.24
N LEU A 13 12.24 10.47 10.00
CA LEU A 13 13.15 9.45 9.49
C LEU A 13 14.58 9.58 10.04
N PHE A 14 15.05 10.79 10.34
CA PHE A 14 16.42 11.01 10.79
C PHE A 14 16.56 11.26 12.31
N ASN A 15 15.52 11.78 12.97
CA ASN A 15 15.58 12.17 14.38
C ASN A 15 14.76 11.25 15.31
N ARG A 16 13.83 10.44 14.78
CA ARG A 16 12.94 9.58 15.60
C ARG A 16 13.13 8.08 15.37
N LEU A 17 13.60 7.67 14.20
CA LEU A 17 13.97 6.28 13.93
C LEU A 17 15.47 6.15 14.17
N GLU A 18 15.86 5.45 15.24
CA GLU A 18 17.27 5.12 15.47
C GLU A 18 17.76 4.23 14.33
N TYR A 19 18.87 4.64 13.72
CA TYR A 19 19.53 3.90 12.66
C TYR A 19 19.87 2.49 13.15
N ARG A 20 19.21 1.47 12.59
CA ARG A 20 19.55 0.05 12.78
C ARG A 20 20.11 -0.51 11.48
N ASP A 21 21.37 -0.94 11.52
CA ASP A 21 22.05 -1.60 10.38
C ASP A 21 21.32 -2.87 9.91
N HIS A 22 20.47 -3.46 10.76
CA HIS A 22 19.82 -4.74 10.50
C HIS A 22 18.30 -4.66 10.70
N GLY A 23 17.57 -4.48 9.60
CA GLY A 23 16.14 -4.74 9.51
C GLY A 23 15.23 -3.51 9.52
N ILE A 24 13.92 -3.78 9.57
CA ILE A 24 12.85 -2.79 9.69
C ILE A 24 12.50 -2.63 11.17
N ASP A 25 12.29 -1.39 11.63
CA ASP A 25 11.87 -1.16 13.01
C ASP A 25 10.56 -1.90 13.34
N PRO A 26 10.48 -2.60 14.49
CA PRO A 26 9.30 -3.39 14.86
C PRO A 26 8.01 -2.57 14.87
N ASN A 27 8.09 -1.28 15.22
CA ASN A 27 6.93 -0.39 15.21
C ASN A 27 6.45 -0.07 13.80
N VAL A 28 7.37 0.10 12.85
CA VAL A 28 7.04 0.31 11.43
C VAL A 28 6.48 -0.99 10.83
N PHE A 29 7.00 -2.14 11.24
CA PHE A 29 6.45 -3.43 10.84
C PHE A 29 5.01 -3.64 11.35
N LYS A 30 4.74 -3.29 12.62
CA LYS A 30 3.38 -3.28 13.18
C LYS A 30 2.46 -2.34 12.41
N LEU A 31 2.95 -1.16 12.01
CA LEU A 31 2.20 -0.25 11.14
C LEU A 31 1.88 -0.93 9.80
N GLY A 32 2.85 -1.59 9.17
CA GLY A 32 2.64 -2.34 7.92
C GLY A 32 1.54 -3.40 8.04
N ILE A 33 1.54 -4.19 9.12
CA ILE A 33 0.47 -5.17 9.40
C ILE A 33 -0.89 -4.48 9.51
N LEU A 34 -0.95 -3.37 10.25
CA LEU A 34 -2.19 -2.61 10.41
C LEU A 34 -2.71 -2.06 9.06
N LEU A 35 -1.82 -1.58 8.19
CA LEU A 35 -2.19 -1.13 6.84
C LEU A 35 -2.75 -2.26 5.98
N ILE A 36 -2.16 -3.47 6.06
CA ILE A 36 -2.68 -4.66 5.39
C ILE A 36 -4.08 -5.01 5.89
N LEU A 37 -4.30 -4.94 7.21
CA LEU A 37 -5.60 -5.23 7.82
C LEU A 37 -6.69 -4.26 7.33
N PHE A 38 -6.36 -2.97 7.19
CA PHE A 38 -7.28 -1.99 6.59
C PHE A 38 -7.61 -2.30 5.13
N ASP A 39 -6.62 -2.70 4.33
CA ASP A 39 -6.87 -3.11 2.94
C ASP A 39 -7.78 -4.34 2.86
N VAL A 40 -7.59 -5.33 3.75
CA VAL A 40 -8.45 -6.52 3.84
C VAL A 40 -9.88 -6.11 4.19
N TYR A 41 -10.05 -5.25 5.20
CA TYR A 41 -11.36 -4.78 5.64
C TYR A 41 -12.12 -4.10 4.50
N ILE A 42 -11.49 -3.17 3.78
CA ILE A 42 -12.15 -2.44 2.69
C ILE A 42 -12.58 -3.38 1.56
N LYS A 43 -11.73 -4.34 1.18
CA LYS A 43 -12.08 -5.33 0.14
C LYS A 43 -13.21 -6.24 0.57
N TRP A 44 -13.20 -6.70 1.82
CA TRP A 44 -14.26 -7.52 2.38
C TRP A 44 -15.60 -6.77 2.42
N PHE A 45 -15.61 -5.53 2.92
CA PHE A 45 -16.83 -4.72 2.98
C PHE A 45 -17.40 -4.40 1.59
N ARG A 46 -16.53 -4.08 0.61
CA ARG A 46 -16.95 -3.88 -0.78
C ARG A 46 -17.60 -5.14 -1.36
N LEU A 47 -17.04 -6.30 -1.04
CA LEU A 47 -17.57 -7.59 -1.47
C LEU A 47 -18.94 -7.85 -0.84
N GLU A 48 -19.09 -7.68 0.48
CA GLU A 48 -20.38 -7.84 1.18
C GLU A 48 -21.47 -6.95 0.58
N LYS A 49 -21.17 -5.68 0.32
CA LYS A 49 -22.11 -4.73 -0.32
C LYS A 49 -22.52 -5.19 -1.72
N TYR A 50 -21.57 -5.72 -2.51
CA TYR A 50 -21.86 -6.23 -3.85
C TYR A 50 -22.79 -7.45 -3.82
N TYR A 51 -22.55 -8.40 -2.92
CA TYR A 51 -23.39 -9.60 -2.79
C TYR A 51 -24.80 -9.26 -2.30
N THR A 52 -24.90 -8.35 -1.33
CA THR A 52 -26.17 -7.82 -0.84
C THR A 52 -26.96 -7.14 -1.96
N ALA A 53 -26.31 -6.32 -2.80
CA ALA A 53 -26.95 -5.68 -3.94
C ALA A 53 -27.36 -6.67 -5.05
N SER A 54 -26.59 -7.75 -5.23
CA SER A 54 -26.82 -8.74 -6.29
C SER A 54 -27.81 -9.84 -5.89
N ASN A 55 -28.33 -9.84 -4.65
CA ASN A 55 -29.16 -10.90 -4.07
C ASN A 55 -28.53 -12.31 -4.18
N ILE A 56 -27.20 -12.39 -4.21
CA ILE A 56 -26.48 -13.67 -4.22
C ILE A 56 -26.19 -14.04 -2.76
N PRO A 57 -26.52 -15.27 -2.30
CA PRO A 57 -26.17 -15.67 -0.94
C PRO A 57 -24.65 -15.66 -0.75
N PHE A 58 -24.16 -14.69 0.03
CA PHE A 58 -22.73 -14.51 0.37
C PHE A 58 -22.15 -15.72 1.14
N ILE A 59 -23.03 -16.56 1.70
CA ILE A 59 -22.74 -17.58 2.73
C ILE A 59 -22.48 -18.99 2.15
N GLU A 60 -22.47 -19.19 0.83
CA GLU A 60 -22.26 -20.54 0.28
C GLU A 60 -20.86 -21.13 0.56
N GLN A 61 -19.89 -20.29 0.94
CA GLN A 61 -18.54 -20.71 1.36
C GLN A 61 -18.29 -20.36 2.82
N PRO A 62 -17.44 -21.13 3.54
CA PRO A 62 -17.11 -20.81 4.93
C PRO A 62 -16.42 -19.44 4.99
N VAL A 63 -17.00 -18.52 5.78
CA VAL A 63 -16.57 -17.12 5.94
C VAL A 63 -15.07 -17.00 6.24
N PHE A 64 -14.53 -17.97 6.99
CA PHE A 64 -13.10 -18.03 7.31
C PHE A 64 -12.20 -18.16 6.05
N LEU A 65 -12.57 -19.01 5.09
CA LEU A 65 -11.78 -19.19 3.86
C LEU A 65 -11.80 -17.92 3.00
N GLN A 66 -12.94 -17.24 2.90
CA GLN A 66 -13.05 -15.97 2.17
C GLN A 66 -12.12 -14.91 2.77
N TYR A 67 -12.10 -14.78 4.10
CA TYR A 67 -11.24 -13.81 4.77
C TYR A 67 -9.75 -14.14 4.59
N LEU A 68 -9.36 -15.40 4.78
CA LEU A 68 -7.99 -15.86 4.58
C LEU A 68 -7.52 -15.61 3.14
N TYR A 69 -8.41 -15.80 2.18
CA TYR A 69 -8.12 -15.54 0.79
C TYR A 69 -7.89 -14.06 0.48
N ILE A 70 -8.75 -13.16 0.97
CA ILE A 70 -8.57 -11.70 0.83
C ILE A 70 -7.28 -11.25 1.54
N LEU A 71 -6.98 -11.84 2.71
CA LEU A 71 -5.74 -11.58 3.44
C LEU A 71 -4.51 -11.94 2.60
N PHE A 72 -4.47 -13.14 2.00
CA PHE A 72 -3.36 -13.54 1.12
C PHE A 72 -3.20 -12.59 -0.07
N LEU A 73 -4.30 -12.19 -0.72
CA LEU A 73 -4.25 -11.20 -1.80
C LEU A 73 -3.64 -9.87 -1.34
N CYS A 74 -4.08 -9.33 -0.20
CA CYS A 74 -3.55 -8.08 0.35
C CYS A 74 -2.06 -8.18 0.72
N VAL A 75 -1.62 -9.30 1.27
CA VAL A 75 -0.21 -9.55 1.56
C VAL A 75 0.61 -9.58 0.27
N ILE A 76 0.16 -10.30 -0.76
CA ILE A 76 0.84 -10.36 -2.06
C ILE A 76 0.94 -8.96 -2.68
N GLU A 77 -0.16 -8.22 -2.72
CA GLU A 77 -0.18 -6.85 -3.25
C GLU A 77 0.80 -5.93 -2.53
N PHE A 78 0.85 -6.00 -1.19
CA PHE A 78 1.76 -5.19 -0.40
C PHE A 78 3.22 -5.57 -0.66
N VAL A 79 3.53 -6.88 -0.67
CA VAL A 79 4.89 -7.38 -0.94
C VAL A 79 5.34 -7.04 -2.35
N VAL A 80 4.48 -7.24 -3.35
CA VAL A 80 4.79 -6.92 -4.76
C VAL A 80 4.96 -5.42 -4.96
N PHE A 81 4.13 -4.59 -4.32
CA PHE A 81 4.31 -3.13 -4.38
C PHE A 81 5.68 -2.72 -3.79
N GLN A 82 6.01 -3.20 -2.59
CA GLN A 82 7.29 -2.90 -1.93
C GLN A 82 8.48 -3.44 -2.72
N PHE A 83 8.37 -4.63 -3.31
CA PHE A 83 9.40 -5.21 -4.15
C PHE A 83 9.53 -4.47 -5.48
N GLY A 84 8.42 -4.13 -6.13
CA GLY A 84 8.36 -3.42 -7.40
C GLY A 84 9.00 -2.04 -7.33
N VAL A 85 8.71 -1.27 -6.27
CA VAL A 85 9.38 0.03 -6.05
C VAL A 85 10.88 -0.16 -5.80
N ARG A 86 11.28 -1.15 -5.00
CA ARG A 86 12.71 -1.45 -4.76
C ARG A 86 13.44 -1.86 -6.04
N LEU A 87 12.82 -2.69 -6.87
CA LEU A 87 13.37 -3.13 -8.15
C LEU A 87 13.49 -1.95 -9.12
N ALA A 88 12.46 -1.11 -9.24
CA ALA A 88 12.52 0.09 -10.07
C ALA A 88 13.65 1.02 -9.62
N VAL A 89 13.73 1.30 -8.32
CA VAL A 89 14.82 2.11 -7.77
C VAL A 89 16.18 1.46 -8.04
N SER A 90 16.31 0.13 -7.89
CA SER A 90 17.54 -0.59 -8.21
C SER A 90 17.97 -0.40 -9.66
N PHE A 91 17.02 -0.53 -10.59
CA PHE A 91 17.26 -0.37 -12.03
C PHE A 91 17.74 1.04 -12.39
N TYR A 92 17.20 2.06 -11.73
CA TYR A 92 17.57 3.45 -11.99
C TYR A 92 18.87 3.88 -11.33
N ILE A 93 19.24 3.30 -10.18
CA ILE A 93 20.35 3.78 -9.35
C ILE A 93 21.66 3.04 -9.62
N GLY A 94 21.62 1.81 -10.15
CA GLY A 94 22.78 1.12 -10.74
C GLY A 94 23.99 0.83 -9.84
N ASP A 95 23.99 1.18 -8.55
CA ASP A 95 25.22 1.24 -7.75
C ASP A 95 25.21 0.50 -6.40
N LYS A 96 26.40 0.08 -5.94
CA LYS A 96 26.70 -0.98 -4.94
C LYS A 96 26.30 -0.71 -3.47
N TYR A 97 25.81 0.49 -3.11
CA TYR A 97 25.37 0.83 -1.74
C TYR A 97 23.88 0.54 -1.48
N ALA A 98 23.30 -0.37 -2.25
CA ALA A 98 21.86 -0.46 -2.45
C ALA A 98 21.10 -1.13 -1.30
N ILE A 99 21.70 -2.13 -0.64
CA ILE A 99 21.00 -3.00 0.31
C ILE A 99 20.52 -2.25 1.56
N ILE A 100 21.38 -1.39 2.14
CA ILE A 100 21.02 -0.57 3.32
C ILE A 100 19.98 0.50 2.93
N LYS A 101 20.05 1.05 1.70
CA LYS A 101 19.10 2.05 1.20
C LYS A 101 17.69 1.50 0.96
N TYR A 102 17.53 0.21 0.64
CA TYR A 102 16.20 -0.36 0.37
C TYR A 102 15.30 -0.45 1.60
N ASN A 103 15.87 -0.73 2.78
CA ASN A 103 15.10 -0.76 4.03
C ASN A 103 14.52 0.63 4.33
N TYR A 104 15.30 1.69 4.08
CA TYR A 104 14.80 3.06 4.20
C TYR A 104 13.67 3.39 3.24
N ILE A 105 13.74 2.91 2.00
CA ILE A 105 12.68 3.11 1.01
C ILE A 105 11.40 2.40 1.48
N ALA A 106 11.51 1.16 1.96
CA ALA A 106 10.37 0.42 2.48
C ALA A 106 9.75 1.10 3.71
N ILE A 107 10.58 1.53 4.67
CA ILE A 107 10.13 2.27 5.87
C ILE A 107 9.43 3.57 5.47
N ALA A 108 10.02 4.35 4.55
CA ALA A 108 9.44 5.59 4.08
C ALA A 108 8.07 5.36 3.42
N LEU A 109 7.93 4.35 2.56
CA LEU A 109 6.67 3.99 1.91
C LEU A 109 5.59 3.53 2.90
N ILE A 110 5.98 2.76 3.93
CA ILE A 110 5.05 2.30 4.97
C ILE A 110 4.55 3.50 5.78
N ILE A 111 5.44 4.39 6.20
CA ILE A 111 5.09 5.58 6.98
C ILE A 111 4.24 6.54 6.15
N SER A 112 4.59 6.78 4.88
CA SER A 112 3.81 7.67 4.01
C SER A 112 2.43 7.11 3.68
N SER A 113 2.26 5.79 3.78
CA SER A 113 0.96 5.11 3.66
C SER A 113 0.10 5.16 4.92
N PHE A 114 0.56 5.79 6.02
CA PHE A 114 -0.21 6.00 7.25
C PHE A 114 -1.59 6.63 7.00
N GLY A 115 -1.74 7.42 5.92
CA GLY A 115 -3.02 8.01 5.51
C GLY A 115 -4.15 6.99 5.33
N LYS A 116 -3.85 5.71 5.09
CA LYS A 116 -4.86 4.65 5.06
C LYS A 116 -5.57 4.44 6.40
N ILE A 117 -5.00 4.87 7.53
CA ILE A 117 -5.70 4.83 8.82
C ILE A 117 -6.94 5.72 8.79
N LEU A 118 -7.00 6.75 7.94
CA LEU A 118 -8.21 7.53 7.73
C LEU A 118 -9.39 6.68 7.22
N LEU A 119 -9.13 5.48 6.68
CA LEU A 119 -10.19 4.52 6.36
C LEU A 119 -11.00 4.14 7.60
N ILE A 120 -10.40 4.09 8.80
CA ILE A 120 -11.17 3.78 10.02
C ILE A 120 -12.21 4.85 10.34
N LEU A 121 -11.92 6.10 10.00
CA LEU A 121 -12.87 7.19 10.18
C LEU A 121 -14.09 6.97 9.27
N MET A 122 -13.88 6.50 8.03
CA MET A 122 -14.96 6.11 7.12
C MET A 122 -15.74 4.88 7.57
N VAL A 123 -15.16 4.03 8.43
CA VAL A 123 -15.84 2.86 8.98
C VAL A 123 -16.73 3.25 10.16
N ILE A 124 -16.25 4.11 11.04
CA ILE A 124 -16.98 4.52 12.24
C ILE A 124 -18.14 5.45 11.87
N TRP A 125 -17.95 6.31 10.87
CA TRP A 125 -19.00 7.17 10.38
C TRP A 125 -19.81 6.49 9.29
N ASP A 126 -21.13 6.50 9.45
CA ASP A 126 -22.11 5.98 8.50
C ASP A 126 -22.25 6.91 7.27
N TYR A 127 -21.14 7.16 6.58
CA TYR A 127 -21.17 7.74 5.25
C TYR A 127 -21.63 6.62 4.31
N ASN A 128 -22.82 6.75 3.72
CA ASN A 128 -23.54 5.76 2.89
C ASN A 128 -22.78 5.11 1.71
N GLY A 129 -21.47 5.33 1.56
CA GLY A 129 -20.60 4.46 0.78
C GLY A 129 -19.13 4.75 1.00
N LEU A 130 -18.32 3.70 0.97
CA LEU A 130 -16.87 3.76 0.74
C LEU A 130 -16.50 4.31 -0.65
N GLU A 131 -17.39 5.05 -1.33
CA GLU A 131 -17.15 5.70 -2.62
C GLU A 131 -15.96 6.66 -2.54
N TYR A 132 -15.79 7.30 -1.38
CA TYR A 132 -14.66 8.18 -1.09
C TYR A 132 -13.33 7.45 -0.80
N SER A 133 -13.31 6.11 -0.80
CA SER A 133 -12.08 5.31 -0.65
C SER A 133 -11.04 5.66 -1.73
N TRP A 134 -11.50 6.02 -2.94
CA TRP A 134 -10.61 6.47 -4.01
C TRP A 134 -9.87 7.77 -3.65
N LEU A 135 -10.51 8.72 -2.94
CA LEU A 135 -9.85 9.94 -2.46
C LEU A 135 -8.74 9.63 -1.47
N ILE A 136 -8.97 8.69 -0.55
CA ILE A 136 -7.92 8.26 0.39
C ILE A 136 -6.75 7.65 -0.38
N ASN A 137 -7.03 6.83 -1.41
CA ASN A 137 -5.97 6.27 -2.25
C ASN A 137 -5.17 7.36 -2.98
N ILE A 138 -5.80 8.43 -3.47
CA ILE A 138 -5.09 9.57 -4.05
C ILE A 138 -4.24 10.29 -3.00
N VAL A 139 -4.80 10.58 -1.83
CA VAL A 139 -4.08 11.27 -0.74
C VAL A 139 -2.86 10.47 -0.32
N VAL A 140 -3.02 9.15 -0.17
CA VAL A 140 -1.92 8.23 0.14
C VAL A 140 -0.90 8.18 -0.99
N LEU A 141 -1.34 8.19 -2.26
CA LEU A 141 -0.45 8.21 -3.41
C LEU A 141 0.39 9.49 -3.45
N THR A 142 -0.23 10.67 -3.29
CA THR A 142 0.50 11.94 -3.21
C THR A 142 1.52 11.93 -2.08
N SER A 143 1.13 11.46 -0.89
CA SER A 143 2.01 11.30 0.27
C SER A 143 3.21 10.37 -0.03
N ASN A 144 2.96 9.26 -0.72
CA ASN A 144 4.00 8.32 -1.13
C ASN A 144 4.97 8.94 -2.16
N VAL A 145 4.46 9.75 -3.11
CA VAL A 145 5.33 10.47 -4.06
C VAL A 145 6.21 11.47 -3.32
N GLU A 146 5.66 12.24 -2.38
CA GLU A 146 6.47 13.20 -1.62
C GLU A 146 7.55 12.54 -0.78
N ALA A 147 7.19 11.51 -0.01
CA ALA A 147 8.14 10.81 0.85
C ALA A 147 9.26 10.14 0.05
N LEU A 148 8.91 9.52 -1.08
CA LEU A 148 9.90 8.90 -1.97
C LEU A 148 10.73 9.98 -2.69
N ALA A 149 10.11 11.07 -3.15
CA ALA A 149 10.80 12.14 -3.87
C ALA A 149 11.80 12.82 -2.95
N GLU A 150 11.41 13.18 -1.73
CA GLU A 150 12.34 13.76 -0.76
C GLU A 150 13.52 12.82 -0.50
N LYS A 151 13.25 11.53 -0.27
CA LYS A 151 14.32 10.57 0.00
C LYS A 151 15.25 10.41 -1.20
N ILE A 152 14.73 10.20 -2.41
CA ILE A 152 15.58 10.03 -3.60
C ILE A 152 16.28 11.35 -3.97
N ILE A 153 15.65 12.52 -3.80
CA ILE A 153 16.29 13.84 -3.99
C ILE A 153 17.46 14.02 -3.01
N VAL A 154 17.24 13.77 -1.71
CA VAL A 154 18.27 13.93 -0.69
C VAL A 154 19.46 12.99 -0.92
N PHE A 155 19.20 11.75 -1.33
CA PHE A 155 20.27 10.76 -1.51
C PHE A 155 20.89 10.73 -2.90
N LEU A 156 20.18 11.22 -3.93
CA LEU A 156 20.50 10.95 -5.32
C LEU A 156 20.22 12.11 -6.30
N ASN A 157 19.65 13.22 -5.82
CA ASN A 157 19.32 14.42 -6.62
C ASN A 157 18.48 14.12 -7.88
N VAL A 158 17.53 13.19 -7.77
CA VAL A 158 16.63 12.79 -8.86
C VAL A 158 15.36 13.63 -8.83
N GLY A 159 14.95 14.18 -9.97
CA GLY A 159 13.74 15.02 -10.07
C GLY A 159 12.43 14.28 -9.76
N TYR A 160 11.41 15.04 -9.31
CA TYR A 160 10.09 14.55 -8.90
C TYR A 160 9.41 13.64 -9.95
N PHE A 161 9.56 13.96 -11.23
CA PHE A 161 8.97 13.19 -12.33
C PHE A 161 9.46 11.74 -12.38
N LYS A 162 10.75 11.50 -12.13
CA LYS A 162 11.33 10.15 -12.14
C LYS A 162 10.83 9.32 -10.96
N THR A 163 10.68 9.94 -9.79
CA THR A 163 10.08 9.32 -8.61
C THR A 163 8.65 8.88 -8.86
N LEU A 164 7.87 9.72 -9.53
CA LEU A 164 6.49 9.41 -9.89
C LEU A 164 6.44 8.21 -10.85
N LEU A 165 7.33 8.12 -11.84
CA LEU A 165 7.44 6.95 -12.73
C LEU A 165 7.78 5.66 -11.97
N ILE A 166 8.70 5.73 -11.00
CA ILE A 166 9.06 4.59 -10.14
C ILE A 166 7.84 4.09 -9.37
N LEU A 167 7.04 5.00 -8.81
CA LEU A 167 5.82 4.64 -8.09
C LEU A 167 4.74 4.05 -9.01
N ILE A 168 4.55 4.63 -10.20
CA ILE A 168 3.63 4.08 -11.20
C ILE A 168 4.04 2.66 -11.59
N PHE A 169 5.34 2.41 -11.78
CA PHE A 169 5.83 1.07 -12.08
C PHE A 169 5.53 0.08 -10.94
N GLY A 170 5.77 0.47 -9.68
CA GLY A 170 5.42 -0.35 -8.52
C GLY A 170 3.92 -0.62 -8.40
N LEU A 171 3.08 0.38 -8.69
CA LEU A 171 1.61 0.22 -8.74
C LEU A 171 1.17 -0.69 -9.88
N GLY A 172 1.80 -0.57 -11.06
CA GLY A 172 1.56 -1.45 -12.20
C GLY A 172 1.83 -2.91 -11.85
N LEU A 173 2.98 -3.19 -11.23
CA LEU A 173 3.30 -4.54 -10.76
C LEU A 173 2.30 -5.06 -9.72
N LYS A 174 1.86 -4.21 -8.80
CA LYS A 174 0.81 -4.56 -7.83
C LYS A 174 -0.49 -4.97 -8.54
N VAL A 175 -0.96 -4.18 -9.51
CA VAL A 175 -2.20 -4.48 -10.25
C VAL A 175 -2.04 -5.76 -11.09
N LEU A 176 -0.89 -5.96 -11.71
CA LEU A 176 -0.59 -7.19 -12.46
C LEU A 176 -0.62 -8.43 -11.55
N ALA A 177 -0.04 -8.35 -10.34
CA ALA A 177 -0.09 -9.43 -9.39
C ALA A 177 -1.51 -9.73 -8.90
N GLN A 178 -2.34 -8.70 -8.72
CA GLN A 178 -3.75 -8.85 -8.41
C GLN A 178 -4.49 -9.59 -9.53
N ILE A 179 -4.31 -9.18 -10.79
CA ILE A 179 -4.92 -9.84 -11.96
C ILE A 179 -4.48 -11.30 -12.05
N PHE A 180 -3.19 -11.57 -11.89
CA PHE A 180 -2.62 -12.91 -11.96
C PHE A 180 -3.18 -13.83 -10.86
N PHE A 181 -3.30 -13.33 -9.63
CA PHE A 181 -3.86 -14.08 -8.52
C PHE A 181 -5.34 -14.46 -8.76
N ILE A 182 -6.09 -13.55 -9.36
CA ILE A 182 -7.49 -13.75 -9.73
C ILE A 182 -7.62 -14.81 -10.82
N GLN A 183 -6.76 -14.74 -11.85
CA GLN A 183 -6.72 -15.73 -12.93
C GLN A 183 -6.40 -17.14 -12.43
N ILE A 184 -5.44 -17.27 -11.50
CA ILE A 184 -5.08 -18.58 -10.92
C ILE A 184 -6.25 -19.20 -10.16
N THR A 185 -6.98 -18.37 -9.43
CA THR A 185 -8.00 -18.88 -8.50
C THR A 185 -9.34 -19.08 -9.18
N ASN A 186 -9.56 -18.42 -10.32
CA ASN A 186 -10.77 -18.54 -11.15
C ASN A 186 -12.07 -18.32 -10.34
N ASN A 187 -11.98 -17.54 -9.26
CA ASN A 187 -13.08 -17.27 -8.34
C ASN A 187 -13.84 -16.03 -8.80
N PRO A 188 -15.16 -16.13 -9.10
CA PRO A 188 -15.96 -14.99 -9.54
C PRO A 188 -16.03 -13.87 -8.50
N LEU A 189 -15.88 -14.22 -7.22
CA LEU A 189 -15.76 -13.33 -6.05
C LEU A 189 -14.68 -12.25 -6.18
N LEU A 190 -13.61 -12.50 -6.94
CA LEU A 190 -12.45 -11.59 -6.99
C LEU A 190 -12.37 -10.83 -8.29
N LEU A 191 -13.00 -11.34 -9.35
CA LEU A 191 -13.13 -10.62 -10.61
C LEU A 191 -13.85 -9.27 -10.37
N THR A 192 -14.79 -9.24 -9.42
CA THR A 192 -15.51 -8.03 -9.00
C THR A 192 -14.62 -7.02 -8.27
N LEU A 193 -13.53 -7.45 -7.61
CA LEU A 193 -12.55 -6.55 -6.99
C LEU A 193 -11.67 -5.82 -8.00
N LEU A 194 -11.62 -6.24 -9.27
CA LEU A 194 -10.93 -5.51 -10.34
C LEU A 194 -11.82 -4.41 -10.96
N SER A 195 -13.14 -4.56 -10.87
CA SER A 195 -14.11 -3.62 -11.44
C SER A 195 -14.51 -2.46 -10.51
N ILE A 196 -14.00 -2.44 -9.27
CA ILE A 196 -14.34 -1.47 -8.20
C ILE A 196 -13.06 -0.85 -7.63
#